data_AF-A0A4P1JW13-F1
#
_entry.id   AF-A0A4P1JW13-F1
#
_cell.length_a   1.000
_cell.length_b   1.000
_cell.length_c   1.000
_cell.angle_alpha   90.00
_cell.angle_beta   90.00
_cell.angle_gamma   90.00
#
_symmetry.space_group_name_H-M   'P 1'
#
loop_
_entity.id
_entity.type
_entity.pdbx_description
1 polymer ?
#
loop_
_entity_poly.entity_id
_entity_poly.type
_entity_poly.pdbx_seq_one_letter_code
_entity_poly.pdbx_strand_id
1 'polypeptide(L)'
;MALAPSPASVAAAREALAAADPALARAHASTPVFEWRLRTGGYEGLFRMIVEQQVSVAAAASIWKRVVEGLDGQVTPEAVLARDVETLRTFGLSGQKAKYGHEIARAHAEGHIDFDHLERLDDAEAIAALVAIKGWASGRPRPS
;
A
#
# COMPACT_ATOMS: atom_id res chain seq x y z
N MET A 1 8.58 -7.07 -10.01
CA MET A 1 8.63 -7.59 -8.61
C MET A 1 9.88 -7.05 -7.92
N ALA A 2 9.75 -6.08 -7.02
CA ALA A 2 10.87 -5.57 -6.24
C ALA A 2 11.51 -6.72 -5.44
N LEU A 3 12.78 -7.00 -5.71
CA LEU A 3 13.54 -8.03 -5.00
C LEU A 3 14.03 -7.47 -3.67
N ALA A 4 13.87 -8.25 -2.60
CA ALA A 4 14.48 -7.89 -1.32
C ALA A 4 16.01 -7.77 -1.49
N PRO A 5 16.65 -6.73 -0.92
CA PRO A 5 18.10 -6.65 -0.87
C PRO A 5 18.67 -7.87 -0.13
N SER A 6 19.87 -8.31 -0.52
CA SER A 6 20.53 -9.41 0.15
C SER A 6 20.92 -9.02 1.58
N PRO A 7 21.04 -9.98 2.53
CA PRO A 7 21.51 -9.66 3.87
C PRO A 7 22.85 -8.93 3.88
N ALA A 8 23.74 -9.26 2.94
CA ALA A 8 25.02 -8.59 2.77
C ALA A 8 24.88 -7.14 2.31
N SER A 9 23.97 -6.84 1.38
CA SER A 9 23.76 -5.45 0.94
C SER A 9 23.09 -4.60 2.03
N VAL A 10 22.18 -5.18 2.82
CA VAL A 10 21.61 -4.52 4.00
C VAL A 10 22.69 -4.22 5.04
N ALA A 11 23.58 -5.18 5.33
CA ALA A 11 24.68 -4.97 6.27
C ALA A 11 25.64 -3.86 5.79
N ALA A 12 26.04 -3.87 4.53
CA ALA A 12 26.90 -2.85 3.95
C ALA A 12 26.27 -1.45 4.00
N ALA A 13 24.97 -1.33 3.71
CA ALA A 13 24.25 -0.06 3.80
C ALA A 13 24.17 0.47 5.24
N ARG A 14 24.00 -0.42 6.23
CA ARG A 14 23.99 -0.05 7.65
C ARG A 14 25.34 0.49 8.12
N GLU A 15 26.43 -0.18 7.74
CA GLU A 15 27.79 0.31 8.03
C GLU A 15 28.06 1.67 7.39
N ALA A 16 27.64 1.85 6.13
CA ALA A 16 27.78 3.13 5.43
C ALA A 16 27.03 4.27 6.13
N LEU A 17 25.79 4.02 6.58
CA LEU A 17 24.99 4.98 7.35
C LEU A 17 25.60 5.29 8.73
N ALA A 18 26.11 4.27 9.43
CA ALA A 18 26.77 4.44 10.72
C ALA A 18 28.06 5.27 10.60
N ALA A 19 28.83 5.08 9.53
CA ALA A 19 30.02 5.88 9.25
C ALA A 19 29.70 7.34 8.91
N ALA A 20 28.52 7.61 8.31
CA ALA A 20 28.11 8.94 7.88
C ALA A 20 27.47 9.79 8.99
N ASP A 21 26.82 9.18 9.99
CA ASP A 21 26.09 9.89 11.05
C ASP A 21 26.29 9.26 12.45
N PRO A 22 26.84 10.00 13.44
CA PRO A 22 27.03 9.51 14.81
C PRO A 22 25.74 9.06 15.52
N ALA A 23 24.58 9.63 15.17
CA ALA A 23 23.29 9.18 15.70
C ALA A 23 22.91 7.82 15.13
N LEU A 24 23.13 7.60 13.84
CA LEU A 24 22.92 6.29 13.20
C LEU A 24 23.94 5.25 13.69
N ALA A 25 25.17 5.65 14.01
CA ALA A 25 26.16 4.75 14.63
C ALA A 25 25.68 4.21 15.99
N ARG A 26 25.12 5.07 16.86
CA ARG A 26 24.54 4.67 18.15
C ARG A 26 23.34 3.74 17.98
N ALA A 27 22.48 4.03 16.99
CA ALA A 27 21.34 3.18 16.68
C ALA A 27 21.79 1.81 16.15
N HIS A 28 22.77 1.77 15.24
CA HIS A 28 23.31 0.53 14.67
C HIS A 28 23.91 -0.39 15.75
N ALA A 29 24.63 0.18 16.72
CA ALA A 29 25.23 -0.57 17.83
C ALA A 29 24.21 -1.26 18.76
N SER A 30 22.97 -0.77 18.80
CA SER A 30 21.91 -1.31 19.67
C SER A 30 20.78 -2.02 18.93
N THR A 31 20.79 -1.99 17.58
CA THR A 31 19.72 -2.57 16.75
C THR A 31 20.17 -3.91 16.17
N PRO A 32 19.48 -5.03 16.48
CA PRO A 32 19.80 -6.32 15.88
C PRO A 32 19.63 -6.30 14.35
N VAL A 33 20.16 -7.33 13.69
CA VAL A 33 19.88 -7.55 12.27
C VAL A 33 18.37 -7.72 12.10
N PHE A 34 17.80 -7.02 11.13
CA PHE A 34 16.38 -7.15 10.79
C PHE A 34 16.26 -7.81 9.42
N GLU A 35 15.19 -8.59 9.28
CA GLU A 35 14.81 -9.15 7.98
C GLU A 35 14.07 -8.11 7.15
N TRP A 36 14.35 -8.10 5.85
CA TRP A 36 13.61 -7.28 4.90
C TRP A 36 12.22 -7.86 4.71
N ARG A 37 11.19 -7.14 5.16
CA ARG A 37 9.80 -7.59 5.03
C ARG A 37 9.24 -7.12 3.69
N LEU A 38 8.99 -8.06 2.79
CA LEU A 38 8.19 -7.79 1.60
C LEU A 38 6.71 -7.87 1.96
N ARG A 39 5.94 -6.90 1.49
CA ARG A 39 4.48 -6.94 1.50
C ARG A 39 3.99 -7.27 0.10
N THR A 40 2.77 -7.82 0.01
CA THR A 40 2.07 -7.92 -1.27
C THR A 40 2.06 -6.54 -1.93
N GLY A 41 2.54 -6.47 -3.18
CA GLY A 41 2.48 -5.26 -4.00
C GLY A 41 1.12 -5.12 -4.68
N GLY A 42 1.05 -4.28 -5.71
CA GLY A 42 -0.14 -4.20 -6.54
C GLY A 42 -1.33 -3.54 -5.86
N TYR A 43 -2.49 -3.72 -6.49
CA TYR A 43 -3.76 -3.24 -5.98
C TYR A 43 -4.08 -3.78 -4.57
N GLU A 44 -3.93 -5.09 -4.37
CA GLU A 44 -4.22 -5.76 -3.09
C GLU A 44 -3.38 -5.16 -1.95
N GLY A 45 -2.08 -4.99 -2.19
CA GLY A 45 -1.15 -4.40 -1.23
C GLY A 45 -1.57 -3.01 -0.77
N LEU A 46 -1.88 -2.15 -1.74
CA LEU A 46 -2.33 -0.78 -1.46
C LEU A 46 -3.68 -0.78 -0.73
N PHE A 47 -4.62 -1.60 -1.16
CA PHE A 47 -5.93 -1.67 -0.51
C PHE A 47 -5.79 -2.15 0.94
N ARG A 48 -4.96 -3.16 1.18
CA ARG A 48 -4.64 -3.63 2.54
C ARG A 48 -4.04 -2.53 3.41
N MET A 49 -3.11 -1.74 2.87
CA MET A 49 -2.54 -0.59 3.58
C MET A 49 -3.62 0.43 3.96
N ILE A 50 -4.58 0.70 3.08
CA ILE A 50 -5.74 1.56 3.37
C ILE A 50 -6.59 0.98 4.50
N VAL A 51 -6.83 -0.34 4.51
CA VAL A 51 -7.58 -1.02 5.57
C VAL A 51 -6.89 -0.90 6.93
N GLU A 52 -5.57 -0.98 6.97
CA GLU A 52 -4.76 -0.90 8.20
C GLU A 52 -4.69 0.49 8.82
N GLN A 53 -5.06 1.55 8.08
CA GLN A 53 -5.00 2.93 8.60
C GLN A 53 -5.93 3.16 9.79
N GLN A 54 -5.40 3.84 10.82
CA GLN A 54 -6.16 4.37 11.97
C GLN A 54 -6.94 3.31 12.77
N VAL A 55 -6.45 2.06 12.82
CA VAL A 55 -7.04 0.96 13.60
C VAL A 55 -5.94 0.09 14.23
N SER A 56 -6.30 -0.73 15.21
CA SER A 56 -5.36 -1.71 15.77
C SER A 56 -5.04 -2.82 14.77
N VAL A 57 -3.88 -3.48 14.94
CA VAL A 57 -3.46 -4.61 14.09
C VAL A 57 -4.52 -5.73 14.08
N ALA A 58 -5.09 -6.05 15.24
CA ALA A 58 -6.12 -7.09 15.36
C ALA A 58 -7.42 -6.70 14.63
N ALA A 59 -7.83 -5.43 14.73
CA ALA A 59 -9.01 -4.94 14.01
C ALA A 59 -8.77 -4.94 12.49
N ALA A 60 -7.61 -4.48 12.03
CA ALA A 60 -7.23 -4.51 10.63
C ALA A 60 -7.24 -5.94 10.06
N ALA A 61 -6.66 -6.91 10.79
CA ALA A 61 -6.65 -8.31 10.37
C ALA A 61 -8.07 -8.89 10.26
N SER A 62 -8.95 -8.59 11.21
CA SER A 62 -10.35 -9.03 11.19
C SER A 62 -11.16 -8.41 10.04
N ILE A 63 -10.96 -7.11 9.76
CA ILE A 63 -11.59 -6.45 8.60
C ILE A 63 -11.04 -7.05 7.30
N TRP A 64 -9.73 -7.20 7.18
CA TRP A 64 -9.11 -7.73 5.97
C TRP A 64 -9.58 -9.15 5.65
N LYS A 65 -9.70 -10.02 6.66
CA LYS A 65 -10.26 -11.36 6.48
C LYS A 65 -11.66 -11.32 5.86
N ARG A 66 -12.55 -10.47 6.38
CA ARG A 66 -13.91 -10.29 5.84
C ARG A 66 -13.93 -9.71 4.43
N VAL A 67 -12.99 -8.82 4.10
CA VAL A 67 -12.83 -8.29 2.73
C VAL A 67 -12.44 -9.40 1.77
N VAL A 68 -11.43 -10.20 2.12
CA VAL A 68 -10.98 -11.34 1.30
C VAL A 68 -12.11 -12.35 1.12
N GLU A 69 -12.82 -12.71 2.20
CA GLU A 69 -13.97 -13.62 2.14
C GLU A 69 -15.13 -13.04 1.28
N GLY A 70 -15.44 -11.75 1.45
CA GLY A 70 -16.50 -11.07 0.69
C GLY A 70 -16.20 -10.88 -0.80
N LEU A 71 -14.92 -10.98 -1.18
CA LEU A 71 -14.42 -10.93 -2.56
C LEU A 71 -13.98 -12.31 -3.05
N ASP A 72 -14.54 -13.38 -2.48
CA ASP A 72 -14.34 -14.76 -2.95
C ASP A 72 -12.86 -15.20 -3.00
N GLY A 73 -12.05 -14.65 -2.09
CA GLY A 73 -10.62 -14.97 -1.93
C GLY A 73 -9.68 -14.21 -2.86
N GLN A 74 -10.17 -13.33 -3.74
CA GLN A 74 -9.36 -12.59 -4.71
C GLN A 74 -9.62 -11.09 -4.62
N VAL A 75 -8.63 -10.33 -4.17
CA VAL A 75 -8.75 -8.86 -4.03
C VAL A 75 -8.14 -8.18 -5.25
N THR A 76 -8.89 -8.16 -6.35
CA THR A 76 -8.50 -7.48 -7.61
C THR A 76 -9.34 -6.22 -7.84
N PRO A 77 -8.90 -5.31 -8.71
CA PRO A 77 -9.71 -4.17 -9.13
C PRO A 77 -11.11 -4.59 -9.63
N GLU A 78 -11.19 -5.63 -10.46
CA GLU A 78 -12.44 -6.12 -11.04
C GLU A 78 -13.36 -6.69 -9.98
N ALA A 79 -12.83 -7.47 -9.04
CA ALA A 79 -13.60 -8.04 -7.94
C ALA A 79 -14.21 -6.93 -7.05
N VAL A 80 -13.46 -5.86 -6.81
CA VAL A 80 -13.94 -4.71 -6.03
C VAL A 80 -14.96 -3.89 -6.81
N LEU A 81 -14.75 -3.64 -8.11
CA LEU A 81 -15.70 -2.90 -8.96
C LEU A 81 -17.00 -3.67 -9.22
N ALA A 82 -17.00 -4.99 -9.08
CA ALA A 82 -18.21 -5.82 -9.17
C ALA A 82 -19.15 -5.65 -7.96
N ARG A 83 -18.75 -4.92 -6.91
CA ARG A 83 -19.53 -4.66 -5.70
C ARG A 83 -19.69 -3.16 -5.51
N ASP A 84 -20.90 -2.72 -5.16
CA ASP A 84 -21.09 -1.32 -4.80
C ASP A 84 -20.41 -0.97 -3.46
N VAL A 85 -20.19 0.33 -3.23
CA VAL A 85 -19.52 0.82 -2.02
C VAL A 85 -20.25 0.40 -0.75
N GLU A 86 -21.59 0.31 -0.77
CA GLU A 86 -22.36 -0.10 0.41
C GLU A 86 -22.15 -1.59 0.74
N THR A 87 -22.04 -2.45 -0.27
CA THR A 87 -21.66 -3.86 -0.10
C THR A 87 -20.28 -3.97 0.51
N LEU A 88 -19.29 -3.23 -0.02
CA LEU A 88 -17.92 -3.22 0.54
C LEU A 88 -17.89 -2.79 2.02
N ARG A 89 -18.77 -1.86 2.43
CA ARG A 89 -18.88 -1.44 3.84
C ARG A 89 -19.36 -2.57 4.74
N THR A 90 -20.19 -3.48 4.25
CA THR A 90 -20.65 -4.64 5.04
C THR A 90 -19.50 -5.54 5.49
N PHE A 91 -18.35 -5.50 4.80
CA PHE A 91 -17.13 -6.24 5.18
C PHE A 91 -16.40 -5.63 6.39
N GLY A 92 -16.92 -4.52 6.95
CA GLY A 92 -16.34 -3.83 8.10
C GLY A 92 -15.42 -2.67 7.73
N LEU A 93 -15.43 -2.25 6.46
CA LEU A 93 -14.76 -1.04 6.01
C LEU A 93 -15.53 0.20 6.48
N SER A 94 -14.82 1.26 6.82
CA SER A 94 -15.45 2.58 6.93
C SER A 94 -15.92 3.05 5.55
N GLY A 95 -16.88 3.97 5.51
CA GLY A 95 -17.33 4.56 4.25
C GLY A 95 -16.20 5.15 3.42
N GLN A 96 -15.23 5.81 4.06
CA GLN A 96 -14.07 6.38 3.37
C GLN A 96 -13.17 5.29 2.79
N LYS A 97 -12.92 4.19 3.50
CA LYS A 97 -12.06 3.09 3.03
C LYS A 97 -12.71 2.32 1.88
N ALA A 98 -14.02 2.07 1.96
CA ALA A 98 -14.78 1.43 0.89
C ALA A 98 -14.80 2.29 -0.37
N LYS A 99 -15.09 3.59 -0.24
CA LYS A 99 -14.99 4.55 -1.34
C LYS A 99 -13.60 4.52 -1.94
N TYR A 100 -12.57 4.70 -1.13
CA TYR A 100 -11.20 4.79 -1.62
C TYR A 100 -10.71 3.52 -2.31
N GLY A 101 -11.07 2.33 -1.79
CA GLY A 101 -10.77 1.05 -2.43
C GLY A 101 -11.46 0.87 -3.79
N HIS A 102 -12.74 1.23 -3.89
CA HIS A 102 -13.49 1.19 -5.15
C HIS A 102 -12.95 2.20 -6.16
N GLU A 103 -12.61 3.36 -5.65
CA GLU A 103 -11.93 4.40 -6.36
C GLU A 103 -10.62 3.83 -6.94
N ILE A 104 -9.63 3.39 -6.14
CA ILE A 104 -8.33 2.93 -6.67
C ILE A 104 -8.51 1.78 -7.68
N ALA A 105 -9.53 0.95 -7.51
CA ALA A 105 -9.85 -0.09 -8.46
C ALA A 105 -10.26 0.48 -9.83
N ARG A 106 -11.08 1.52 -9.85
CA ARG A 106 -11.49 2.23 -11.07
C ARG A 106 -10.29 2.87 -11.78
N ALA A 107 -9.42 3.56 -11.04
CA ALA A 107 -8.23 4.17 -11.63
C ALA A 107 -7.30 3.14 -12.29
N HIS A 108 -7.22 1.93 -11.72
CA HIS A 108 -6.51 0.82 -12.32
C HIS A 108 -7.19 0.32 -13.59
N ALA A 109 -8.49 0.00 -13.51
CA ALA A 109 -9.26 -0.54 -14.64
C ALA A 109 -9.35 0.43 -15.83
N GLU A 110 -9.34 1.74 -15.57
CA GLU A 110 -9.34 2.80 -16.60
C GLU A 110 -7.93 3.08 -17.17
N GLY A 111 -6.89 2.42 -16.67
CA GLY A 111 -5.50 2.59 -17.13
C GLY A 111 -4.86 3.91 -16.70
N HIS A 112 -5.44 4.61 -15.71
CA HIS A 112 -4.84 5.83 -15.17
C HIS A 112 -3.60 5.56 -14.32
N ILE A 113 -3.52 4.38 -13.72
CA ILE A 113 -2.35 3.89 -13.00
C ILE A 113 -2.32 2.36 -13.05
N ASP A 114 -1.16 1.79 -13.29
CA ASP A 114 -0.98 0.34 -13.20
C ASP A 114 -0.32 0.01 -11.86
N PHE A 115 -1.15 -0.31 -10.85
CA PHE A 115 -0.66 -0.65 -9.52
C PHE A 115 0.25 -1.88 -9.49
N ASP A 116 0.04 -2.82 -10.41
CA ASP A 116 0.78 -4.08 -10.45
C ASP A 116 2.16 -3.91 -11.09
N HIS A 117 2.37 -2.78 -11.78
CA HIS A 117 3.63 -2.43 -12.42
C HIS A 117 4.12 -1.03 -12.03
N LEU A 118 3.75 -0.56 -10.83
CA LEU A 118 4.18 0.74 -10.30
C LEU A 118 5.70 0.90 -10.28
N GLU A 119 6.46 -0.19 -10.12
CA GLU A 119 7.92 -0.17 -10.14
C GLU A 119 8.53 0.24 -11.49
N ARG A 120 7.73 0.35 -12.54
CA ARG A 120 8.17 0.84 -13.85
C ARG A 120 8.24 2.37 -13.92
N LEU A 121 7.56 3.06 -13.02
CA LEU A 121 7.60 4.52 -12.90
C LEU A 121 8.80 4.94 -12.06
N ASP A 122 9.32 6.14 -12.30
CA ASP A 122 10.22 6.76 -11.33
C ASP A 122 9.47 7.21 -10.05
N ASP A 123 10.21 7.51 -8.98
CA ASP A 123 9.61 7.90 -7.70
C ASP A 123 8.71 9.14 -7.81
N ALA A 124 9.09 10.12 -8.64
CA ALA A 124 8.34 11.37 -8.78
C ALA A 124 7.02 11.14 -9.54
N GLU A 125 7.05 10.36 -10.61
CA GLU A 125 5.90 9.92 -11.39
C GLU A 125 4.94 9.07 -10.55
N ALA A 126 5.48 8.09 -9.81
CA ALA A 126 4.70 7.24 -8.91
C ALA A 126 4.00 8.08 -7.81
N ILE A 127 4.72 9.02 -7.18
CA ILE A 127 4.14 9.93 -6.19
C ILE A 127 3.05 10.80 -6.82
N ALA A 128 3.29 11.39 -8.00
CA ALA A 128 2.32 12.23 -8.68
C ALA A 128 1.03 11.46 -9.00
N ALA A 129 1.17 10.23 -9.52
CA ALA A 129 0.04 9.36 -9.82
C ALA A 129 -0.77 8.99 -8.56
N LEU A 130 -0.09 8.62 -7.47
CA LEU A 130 -0.73 8.31 -6.19
C LEU A 130 -1.39 9.54 -5.54
N VAL A 131 -0.82 10.73 -5.68
CA VAL A 131 -1.38 11.99 -5.14
C VAL A 131 -2.58 12.47 -5.94
N ALA A 132 -2.53 12.38 -7.27
CA ALA A 132 -3.70 12.61 -8.12
C ALA A 132 -4.85 11.71 -7.68
N ILE A 133 -4.51 10.53 -7.17
CA ILE A 133 -5.45 9.58 -6.63
C ILE A 133 -5.99 9.97 -5.22
N LYS A 134 -5.25 10.68 -4.39
CA LYS A 134 -5.85 11.23 -3.17
C LYS A 134 -6.84 12.38 -3.48
N GLY A 135 -6.62 13.07 -4.59
CA GLY A 135 -7.44 14.20 -5.06
C GLY A 135 -8.91 13.85 -5.24
N TRP A 136 -9.23 12.78 -5.98
CA TRP A 136 -10.63 12.35 -6.20
C TRP A 136 -11.32 11.89 -4.93
N ALA A 137 -10.61 11.15 -4.07
CA ALA A 137 -11.14 10.68 -2.79
C ALA A 137 -11.49 11.82 -1.82
N SER A 138 -10.83 12.97 -1.98
CA SER A 138 -11.09 14.19 -1.22
C SER A 138 -12.09 15.14 -1.90
N GLY A 139 -12.61 14.78 -3.08
CA GLY A 139 -13.52 15.63 -3.87
C GLY A 139 -12.86 16.85 -4.51
N ARG A 140 -11.52 16.92 -4.58
CA ARG A 140 -10.84 18.02 -5.27
C ARG A 140 -10.80 17.76 -6.78
N PRO A 141 -11.29 18.70 -7.61
CA PRO A 141 -11.13 18.61 -9.06
C PRO A 141 -9.63 18.66 -9.43
N ARG A 142 -9.27 18.00 -10.54
CA ARG A 142 -7.90 18.08 -11.10
C ARG A 142 -7.58 19.56 -11.41
N PRO A 143 -6.36 20.04 -11.14
CA PRO A 143 -5.84 21.18 -11.88
C PRO A 143 -5.70 20.75 -13.35
N SER A 144 -6.29 21.56 -14.23
CA SER A 144 -6.19 21.47 -15.69
C SER A 144 -4.75 21.56 -16.17
#